data_AF-A0A6V8QXV2-F1
#
_entry.id   AF-A0A6V8QXV2-F1
#
_cell.length_a   1.000
_cell.length_b   1.000
_cell.length_c   1.000
_cell.angle_alpha   90.00
_cell.angle_beta   90.00
_cell.angle_gamma   90.00
#
_symmetry.space_group_name_H-M   'P 1'
#
loop_
_entity.id
_entity.type
_entity.pdbx_description
1 polymer ?
#
loop_
_entity_poly.entity_id
_entity_poly.type
_entity_poly.pdbx_seq_one_letter_code
_entity_poly.pdbx_strand_id
1 'polypeptide(L)'
;MDLLKSILPPANGILPYYMLIILPQLSVISIGNSVQAYTTLHFSRRVYNGRFIRNPKLPPASATFDPEDSANKLVQAQNDPKATDQLTPLAGRLFGTWTIITSIVRCYAAYHLNSGPMYNVAIWTYVVALSHFASELFVFKSMTFGLPQIFPFTLATTALIWMPMVRSYYVEFE
;
A
#
# COMPACT_ATOMS: atom_id res chain seq x y z
N MET A 1 27.15 11.72 -18.30
CA MET A 1 25.71 12.06 -18.43
C MET A 1 24.93 11.02 -19.24
N ASP A 2 25.60 10.05 -19.86
CA ASP A 2 24.99 9.06 -20.74
C ASP A 2 24.33 7.88 -20.00
N LEU A 3 24.88 7.48 -18.83
CA LEU A 3 24.29 6.42 -18.00
C LEU A 3 22.89 6.81 -17.49
N LEU A 4 22.71 8.05 -17.05
CA LEU A 4 21.44 8.60 -16.57
C LEU A 4 20.39 8.63 -17.69
N LYS A 5 20.77 8.99 -18.93
CA LYS A 5 19.84 8.97 -20.07
C LYS A 5 19.43 7.55 -20.48
N SER A 6 20.29 6.56 -20.29
CA SER A 6 19.98 5.15 -20.64
C SER A 6 19.00 4.46 -19.69
N ILE A 7 18.95 4.90 -18.43
CA ILE A 7 18.06 4.33 -17.39
C ILE A 7 16.71 5.06 -17.37
N LEU A 8 16.68 6.32 -17.80
CA LEU A 8 15.45 7.11 -17.80
C LEU A 8 14.51 6.68 -18.93
N PRO A 9 13.19 6.68 -18.68
CA PRO A 9 12.19 6.24 -19.63
C PRO A 9 12.19 7.19 -20.83
N PRO A 10 11.98 6.66 -22.04
CA PRO A 10 12.04 7.45 -23.27
C PRO A 10 10.81 8.35 -23.47
N ALA A 11 9.84 8.34 -22.55
CA ALA A 11 8.56 9.00 -22.71
C ALA A 11 8.66 10.54 -22.55
N ASN A 12 7.96 11.26 -23.43
CA ASN A 12 7.88 12.73 -23.43
C ASN A 12 7.08 13.23 -22.21
N GLY A 13 7.54 14.29 -21.54
CA GLY A 13 6.81 14.97 -20.46
C GLY A 13 7.23 14.58 -19.03
N ILE A 14 6.53 15.12 -18.03
CA ILE A 14 6.95 15.04 -16.61
C ILE A 14 6.47 13.77 -15.91
N LEU A 15 5.35 13.15 -16.31
CA LEU A 15 4.77 11.98 -15.63
C LEU A 15 5.72 10.76 -15.51
N PRO A 16 6.52 10.38 -16.52
CA PRO A 16 7.46 9.26 -16.39
C PRO A 16 8.53 9.57 -15.33
N TYR A 17 9.04 10.81 -15.32
CA TYR A 17 9.91 11.31 -14.27
C TYR A 17 9.16 11.51 -12.95
N TYR A 18 7.86 11.72 -12.96
CA TYR A 18 7.08 11.78 -11.74
C TYR A 18 6.90 10.38 -11.14
N MET A 19 6.71 9.36 -11.96
CA MET A 19 6.64 7.94 -11.57
C MET A 19 8.01 7.38 -11.13
N LEU A 20 9.13 7.97 -11.58
CA LEU A 20 10.49 7.51 -11.26
C LEU A 20 11.32 8.42 -10.33
N ILE A 21 11.22 9.75 -10.44
CA ILE A 21 12.08 10.78 -9.81
C ILE A 21 11.35 11.64 -8.78
N ILE A 22 10.05 11.95 -8.93
CA ILE A 22 9.25 12.68 -7.90
C ILE A 22 8.46 11.72 -6.99
N LEU A 23 8.28 10.48 -7.45
CA LEU A 23 7.93 9.29 -6.66
C LEU A 23 9.12 8.39 -6.27
N PRO A 24 10.30 8.89 -5.81
CA PRO A 24 11.26 8.03 -5.10
C PRO A 24 10.58 7.33 -3.91
N GLN A 25 9.43 7.85 -3.46
CA GLN A 25 8.56 7.36 -2.41
C GLN A 25 7.81 6.05 -2.75
N LEU A 26 7.47 5.75 -4.01
CA LEU A 26 6.56 4.63 -4.36
C LEU A 26 7.19 3.41 -5.04
N SER A 27 8.45 3.49 -5.49
CA SER A 27 9.15 2.33 -6.04
C SER A 27 10.44 2.02 -5.29
N VAL A 28 11.43 2.93 -5.27
CA VAL A 28 12.72 2.67 -4.61
C VAL A 28 12.60 2.70 -3.08
N ILE A 29 11.97 3.74 -2.51
CA ILE A 29 11.66 3.77 -1.06
C ILE A 29 10.69 2.65 -0.71
N SER A 30 9.79 2.26 -1.61
CA SER A 30 8.88 1.14 -1.37
C SER A 30 9.59 -0.21 -1.36
N ILE A 31 10.63 -0.43 -2.18
CA ILE A 31 11.53 -1.59 -2.08
C ILE A 31 12.29 -1.55 -0.73
N GLY A 32 12.81 -0.39 -0.33
CA GLY A 32 13.46 -0.21 0.97
C GLY A 32 12.52 -0.51 2.15
N ASN A 33 11.29 0.03 2.11
CA ASN A 33 10.23 -0.24 3.08
C ASN A 33 9.81 -1.71 3.09
N SER A 34 9.87 -2.35 1.93
CA SER A 34 9.55 -3.77 1.81
C SER A 34 10.62 -4.61 2.48
N VAL A 35 11.91 -4.39 2.18
CA VAL A 35 13.02 -5.08 2.87
C VAL A 35 12.96 -4.81 4.37
N GLN A 36 12.69 -3.58 4.76
CA GLN A 36 12.50 -3.20 6.15
C GLN A 36 11.35 -3.97 6.81
N ALA A 37 10.25 -4.25 6.10
CA ALA A 37 9.14 -5.04 6.64
C ALA A 37 9.51 -6.52 6.93
N TYR A 38 10.63 -7.01 6.37
CA TYR A 38 11.19 -8.32 6.72
C TYR A 38 12.13 -8.27 7.93
N THR A 39 12.70 -7.11 8.25
CA THR A 39 13.68 -6.95 9.33
C THR A 39 13.10 -6.31 10.58
N THR A 40 12.09 -5.43 10.44
CA THR A 40 11.47 -4.72 11.56
C THR A 40 10.02 -4.36 11.28
N LEU A 41 9.18 -4.51 12.32
CA LEU A 41 7.77 -4.10 12.29
C LEU A 41 7.56 -2.62 12.70
N HIS A 42 8.63 -1.92 13.10
CA HIS A 42 8.53 -0.61 13.74
C HIS A 42 7.69 0.40 12.94
N PHE A 43 7.94 0.52 11.63
CA PHE A 43 7.24 1.50 10.80
C PHE A 43 5.85 1.05 10.39
N SER A 44 5.68 -0.23 10.08
CA SER A 44 4.36 -0.80 9.80
C SER A 44 3.43 -0.67 11.00
N ARG A 45 3.92 -0.78 12.25
CA ARG A 45 3.14 -0.50 13.47
C ARG A 45 2.72 0.96 13.60
N ARG A 46 3.49 1.91 13.08
CA ARG A 46 3.12 3.33 13.08
C ARG A 46 1.97 3.61 12.11
N VAL A 47 1.89 2.84 11.03
CA VAL A 47 0.79 2.88 10.05
C VAL A 47 -0.44 2.16 10.63
N TYR A 48 -0.27 0.92 11.10
CA TYR A 48 -1.29 0.08 11.72
C TYR A 48 -1.21 0.15 13.23
N ASN A 49 -1.67 1.27 13.80
CA ASN A 49 -1.55 1.58 15.23
C ASN A 49 -2.85 1.34 16.03
N GLY A 50 -3.83 0.65 15.44
CA GLY A 50 -5.04 0.21 16.12
C GLY A 50 -4.71 -0.86 17.17
N ARG A 51 -5.24 -0.69 18.38
CA ARG A 51 -5.13 -1.67 19.46
C ARG A 51 -6.42 -2.44 19.64
N PHE A 52 -6.29 -3.72 19.93
CA PHE A 52 -7.40 -4.66 20.00
C PHE A 52 -7.28 -5.59 21.20
N ILE A 53 -8.42 -6.12 21.62
CA ILE A 53 -8.53 -7.19 22.62
C ILE A 53 -9.27 -8.37 22.00
N ARG A 54 -9.10 -9.56 22.59
CA ARG A 54 -9.88 -10.74 22.23
C ARG A 54 -11.37 -10.46 22.43
N ASN A 55 -12.18 -10.80 21.44
CA ASN A 55 -13.61 -10.61 21.49
C ASN A 55 -14.22 -11.52 22.58
N PRO A 56 -14.78 -10.95 23.67
CA PRO A 56 -15.34 -11.74 24.76
C PRO A 56 -16.67 -12.41 24.38
N LYS A 57 -17.29 -12.03 23.25
CA LYS A 57 -18.57 -12.57 22.80
C LYS A 57 -18.44 -13.88 22.00
N LEU A 58 -17.22 -14.32 21.68
CA LEU A 58 -17.03 -15.57 20.95
C LEU A 58 -17.20 -16.77 21.88
N PRO A 59 -17.93 -17.82 21.44
CA PRO A 59 -18.07 -19.04 22.22
C PRO A 59 -16.71 -19.74 22.37
N PRO A 60 -16.54 -20.64 23.37
CA PRO A 60 -15.32 -21.44 23.50
C PRO A 60 -15.17 -22.44 22.34
N ALA A 61 -13.95 -22.95 22.16
CA ALA A 61 -13.66 -23.94 21.13
C ALA A 61 -14.50 -25.21 21.30
N SER A 62 -14.96 -25.77 20.19
CA SER A 62 -15.74 -27.00 20.10
C SER A 62 -15.24 -27.85 18.93
N ALA A 63 -15.76 -29.08 18.79
CA ALA A 63 -15.34 -30.01 17.72
C ALA A 63 -15.52 -29.45 16.29
N THR A 64 -16.40 -28.47 16.10
CA THR A 64 -16.70 -27.87 14.79
C THR A 64 -16.43 -26.37 14.72
N PHE A 65 -15.91 -25.76 15.80
CA PHE A 65 -15.70 -24.32 15.85
C PHE A 65 -14.45 -23.98 16.65
N ASP A 66 -13.49 -23.31 16.01
CA ASP A 66 -12.34 -22.69 16.67
C ASP A 66 -12.50 -21.16 16.66
N PRO A 67 -12.54 -20.50 17.83
CA PRO A 67 -12.58 -19.03 17.92
C PRO A 67 -11.37 -18.35 17.27
N GLU A 68 -10.24 -19.06 17.16
CA GLU A 68 -9.02 -18.55 16.54
C GLU A 68 -9.16 -18.35 15.03
N ASP A 69 -10.06 -19.09 14.38
CA ASP A 69 -10.35 -19.02 12.94
C ASP A 69 -11.36 -17.91 12.58
N SER A 70 -12.00 -17.30 13.58
CA SER A 70 -13.01 -16.27 13.36
C SER A 70 -12.40 -14.94 12.89
N ALA A 71 -12.94 -14.37 11.81
CA ALA A 71 -12.57 -13.01 11.37
C ALA A 71 -12.90 -11.93 12.43
N ASN A 72 -13.83 -12.22 13.35
CA ASN A 72 -14.23 -11.30 14.44
C ASN A 72 -13.56 -11.65 15.78
N LYS A 73 -12.42 -12.33 15.74
CA LYS A 73 -11.62 -12.70 16.91
C LYS A 73 -11.22 -11.53 17.78
N LEU A 74 -11.04 -10.36 17.19
CA LEU A 74 -10.52 -9.17 17.86
C LEU A 74 -11.50 -8.00 17.75
N VAL A 75 -11.64 -7.25 18.84
CA VAL A 75 -12.44 -6.01 18.90
C VAL A 75 -11.54 -4.83 19.26
N GLN A 76 -11.83 -3.67 18.66
CA GLN A 76 -11.03 -2.46 18.86
C GLN A 76 -11.12 -1.99 20.33
N ALA A 77 -9.98 -1.69 20.93
CA ALA A 77 -9.86 -1.24 22.32
C ALA A 77 -8.64 -0.31 22.50
N GLN A 78 -8.65 0.83 21.80
CA GLN A 78 -7.50 1.75 21.74
C GLN A 78 -6.99 2.22 23.13
N ASN A 79 -7.91 2.39 24.08
CA ASN A 79 -7.63 2.99 25.40
C ASN A 79 -7.32 1.96 26.51
N ASP A 80 -7.36 0.66 26.21
CA ASP A 80 -7.12 -0.39 27.20
C ASP A 80 -5.60 -0.67 27.31
N PRO A 81 -5.00 -0.65 28.52
CA PRO A 81 -3.61 -1.03 28.74
C PRO A 81 -3.25 -2.45 28.30
N LYS A 82 -4.24 -3.36 28.26
CA LYS A 82 -4.08 -4.75 27.84
C LYS A 82 -4.24 -4.94 26.32
N ALA A 83 -4.63 -3.90 25.58
CA ALA A 83 -4.84 -4.01 24.14
C ALA A 83 -3.51 -4.01 23.38
N THR A 84 -3.42 -4.86 22.37
CA THR A 84 -2.23 -5.05 21.54
C THR A 84 -2.53 -4.75 20.07
N ASP A 85 -1.52 -4.37 19.30
CA ASP A 85 -1.65 -4.26 17.84
C ASP A 85 -1.81 -5.66 17.19
N GLN A 86 -2.41 -5.69 16.01
CA GLN A 86 -2.61 -6.92 15.22
C GLN A 86 -1.43 -7.24 14.31
N LEU A 87 -0.38 -6.42 14.33
CA LEU A 87 0.70 -6.56 13.35
C LEU A 87 1.67 -7.65 13.78
N THR A 88 1.64 -8.76 13.03
CA THR A 88 2.55 -9.89 13.21
C THR A 88 3.73 -9.82 12.23
N PRO A 89 4.84 -10.53 12.52
CA PRO A 89 5.96 -10.66 11.58
C PRO A 89 5.55 -11.23 10.21
N LEU A 90 4.60 -12.16 10.20
CA LEU A 90 4.07 -12.72 8.95
C LEU A 90 3.32 -11.66 8.14
N ALA A 91 2.43 -10.90 8.78
CA ALA A 91 1.70 -9.81 8.13
C ALA A 91 2.65 -8.72 7.60
N GLY A 92 3.72 -8.39 8.34
CA GLY A 92 4.78 -7.49 7.87
C GLY A 92 5.42 -7.97 6.56
N ARG A 93 5.80 -9.25 6.47
CA ARG A 93 6.38 -9.82 5.24
C ARG A 93 5.40 -9.85 4.07
N LEU A 94 4.11 -10.14 4.32
CA LEU A 94 3.07 -10.09 3.29
C LEU A 94 2.88 -8.66 2.77
N PHE A 95 2.84 -7.67 3.67
CA PHE A 95 2.78 -6.26 3.29
C PHE A 95 4.00 -5.82 2.47
N GLY A 96 5.20 -6.28 2.87
CA GLY A 96 6.42 -6.06 2.10
C GLY A 96 6.36 -6.70 0.71
N THR A 97 5.93 -7.95 0.60
CA THR A 97 5.79 -8.65 -0.69
C THR A 97 4.83 -7.91 -1.61
N TRP A 98 3.65 -7.55 -1.10
CA TRP A 98 2.64 -6.80 -1.85
C TRP A 98 3.20 -5.46 -2.35
N THR A 99 3.92 -4.76 -1.49
CA THR A 99 4.56 -3.48 -1.83
C THR A 99 5.59 -3.66 -2.96
N ILE A 100 6.46 -4.67 -2.90
CA ILE A 100 7.44 -4.98 -3.96
C ILE A 100 6.74 -5.23 -5.30
N ILE A 101 5.70 -6.07 -5.31
CA ILE A 101 4.96 -6.39 -6.54
C ILE A 101 4.36 -5.11 -7.14
N THR A 102 3.72 -4.26 -6.33
CA THR A 102 3.16 -2.99 -6.84
C THR A 102 4.24 -2.05 -7.37
N SER A 103 5.41 -2.00 -6.72
CA SER A 103 6.55 -1.19 -7.17
C SER A 103 7.09 -1.69 -8.52
N ILE A 104 7.23 -3.01 -8.71
CA ILE A 104 7.69 -3.60 -9.98
C ILE A 104 6.71 -3.23 -11.11
N VAL A 105 5.41 -3.40 -10.88
CA VAL A 105 4.37 -3.05 -11.87
C VAL A 105 4.44 -1.57 -12.25
N ARG A 106 4.58 -0.67 -11.28
CA ARG A 106 4.68 0.78 -11.53
C ARG A 106 5.97 1.18 -12.24
N CYS A 107 7.09 0.57 -11.89
CA CYS A 107 8.35 0.74 -12.61
C CYS A 107 8.18 0.33 -14.07
N TYR A 108 7.62 -0.85 -14.32
CA TYR A 108 7.40 -1.34 -15.68
C TYR A 108 6.44 -0.45 -16.47
N ALA A 109 5.38 0.03 -15.81
CA ALA A 109 4.43 0.95 -16.41
C ALA A 109 5.06 2.30 -16.78
N ALA A 110 6.01 2.81 -15.99
CA ALA A 110 6.70 4.06 -16.30
C ALA A 110 7.50 4.00 -17.62
N TYR A 111 7.94 2.82 -18.05
CA TYR A 111 8.61 2.61 -19.35
C TYR A 111 7.63 2.37 -20.51
N HIS A 112 6.35 2.07 -20.22
CA HIS A 112 5.35 1.68 -21.22
C HIS A 112 4.06 2.49 -21.07
N LEU A 113 4.18 3.80 -20.78
CA LEU A 113 3.02 4.69 -20.60
C LEU A 113 2.20 4.90 -21.88
N ASN A 114 2.80 4.62 -23.04
CA ASN A 114 2.13 4.62 -24.34
C ASN A 114 1.10 3.51 -24.50
N SER A 115 1.18 2.46 -23.69
CA SER A 115 0.21 1.36 -23.66
C SER A 115 -0.92 1.65 -22.67
N GLY A 116 -2.13 1.82 -23.18
CA GLY A 116 -3.37 2.00 -22.42
C GLY A 116 -3.61 0.90 -21.37
N PRO A 117 -3.42 -0.40 -21.69
CA PRO A 117 -3.53 -1.48 -20.72
C PRO A 117 -2.55 -1.33 -19.56
N MET A 118 -1.30 -0.98 -19.85
CA MET A 118 -0.28 -0.78 -18.81
C MET A 118 -0.59 0.44 -17.94
N TYR A 119 -1.08 1.51 -18.55
CA TYR A 119 -1.55 2.71 -17.86
C TYR A 119 -2.68 2.38 -16.88
N ASN A 120 -3.66 1.59 -17.34
CA ASN A 120 -4.79 1.17 -16.52
C ASN A 120 -4.34 0.28 -15.36
N VAL A 121 -3.43 -0.67 -15.61
CA VAL A 121 -2.85 -1.52 -14.55
C VAL A 121 -2.16 -0.66 -13.49
N ALA A 122 -1.39 0.36 -13.90
CA ALA A 122 -0.76 1.28 -12.96
C ALA A 122 -1.80 2.01 -12.09
N ILE A 123 -2.86 2.57 -12.69
CA ILE A 123 -3.98 3.19 -11.96
C ILE A 123 -4.59 2.21 -10.96
N TRP A 124 -4.86 0.97 -11.38
CA TRP A 124 -5.45 -0.05 -10.51
C TRP A 124 -4.59 -0.37 -9.29
N THR A 125 -3.26 -0.32 -9.40
CA THR A 125 -2.40 -0.47 -8.20
C THR A 125 -2.64 0.63 -7.16
N TYR A 126 -2.94 1.86 -7.59
CA TYR A 126 -3.28 2.96 -6.68
C TYR A 126 -4.69 2.81 -6.12
N VAL A 127 -5.66 2.35 -6.92
CA VAL A 127 -7.03 2.05 -6.46
C VAL A 127 -7.01 0.99 -5.37
N VAL A 128 -6.31 -0.12 -5.59
CA VAL A 128 -6.19 -1.21 -4.61
C VAL A 128 -5.53 -0.73 -3.32
N ALA A 129 -4.43 0.03 -3.42
CA ALA A 129 -3.75 0.59 -2.26
C ALA A 129 -4.66 1.53 -1.45
N LEU A 130 -5.35 2.46 -2.12
CA LEU A 130 -6.25 3.39 -1.46
C LEU A 130 -7.44 2.66 -0.82
N SER A 131 -8.02 1.69 -1.52
CA SER A 131 -9.14 0.88 -1.01
C SER A 131 -8.74 0.08 0.23
N HIS A 132 -7.54 -0.52 0.22
CA HIS A 132 -6.99 -1.22 1.39
C HIS A 132 -6.87 -0.28 2.58
N PHE A 133 -6.14 0.83 2.45
CA PHE A 133 -5.97 1.78 3.55
C PHE A 133 -7.28 2.42 4.02
N ALA A 134 -8.22 2.69 3.11
CA ALA A 134 -9.56 3.17 3.46
C ALA A 134 -10.35 2.12 4.25
N SER A 135 -10.30 0.83 3.87
CA SER A 135 -10.96 -0.24 4.61
C SER A 135 -10.38 -0.42 6.01
N GLU A 136 -9.05 -0.29 6.15
CA GLU A 136 -8.35 -0.40 7.43
C GLU A 136 -8.65 0.78 8.37
N LEU A 137 -8.94 1.95 7.80
CA LEU A 137 -9.34 3.14 8.55
C LEU A 137 -10.82 3.12 8.96
N PHE A 138 -11.73 2.84 8.02
CA PHE A 138 -13.17 3.01 8.22
C PHE A 138 -13.89 1.74 8.67
N VAL A 139 -13.44 0.56 8.24
CA VAL A 139 -14.11 -0.73 8.50
C VAL A 139 -13.43 -1.46 9.63
N PHE A 140 -12.15 -1.82 9.46
CA PHE A 140 -11.41 -2.65 10.43
C PHE A 140 -10.85 -1.84 11.60
N LYS A 141 -10.68 -0.53 11.40
CA LYS A 141 -10.16 0.43 12.39
C LYS A 141 -8.81 0.00 12.98
N SER A 142 -8.00 -0.68 12.17
CA SER A 142 -6.63 -1.07 12.50
C SER A 142 -5.65 0.09 12.36
N MET A 143 -6.12 1.20 11.79
CA MET A 143 -5.38 2.45 11.60
C MET A 143 -6.17 3.60 12.21
N THR A 144 -5.47 4.55 12.82
CA THR A 144 -6.02 5.87 13.14
C THR A 144 -5.49 6.90 12.17
N PHE A 145 -6.26 7.95 11.90
CA PHE A 145 -5.77 9.04 11.05
C PHE A 145 -4.64 9.80 11.77
N GLY A 146 -3.44 9.76 11.21
CA GLY A 146 -2.24 10.38 11.76
C GLY A 146 -1.22 10.71 10.69
N LEU A 147 -0.09 11.30 11.11
CA LEU A 147 0.98 11.72 10.20
C LEU A 147 1.50 10.57 9.31
N PRO A 148 1.73 9.34 9.82
CA PRO A 148 2.16 8.21 8.99
C PRO A 148 1.17 7.81 7.88
N GLN A 149 -0.12 8.05 8.10
CA GLN A 149 -1.21 7.65 7.21
C GLN A 149 -1.53 8.72 6.17
N ILE A 150 -1.34 10.01 6.47
CA ILE A 150 -1.58 11.10 5.51
C ILE A 150 -0.76 10.90 4.23
N PHE A 151 0.48 10.42 4.38
CA PHE A 151 1.39 10.21 3.27
C PHE A 151 0.83 9.25 2.18
N PRO A 152 0.48 7.99 2.47
CA PRO A 152 -0.09 7.10 1.46
C PRO A 152 -1.42 7.59 0.88
N PHE A 153 -2.28 8.24 1.68
CA PHE A 153 -3.55 8.78 1.20
C PHE A 153 -3.36 9.93 0.20
N THR A 154 -2.50 10.90 0.51
CA THR A 154 -2.22 12.05 -0.38
C THR A 154 -1.58 11.61 -1.68
N LEU A 155 -0.63 10.68 -1.64
CA LEU A 155 0.05 10.18 -2.84
C LEU A 155 -0.89 9.38 -3.74
N ALA A 156 -1.65 8.44 -3.17
CA ALA A 156 -2.59 7.64 -3.94
C ALA A 156 -3.69 8.52 -4.55
N THR A 157 -4.23 9.48 -3.79
CA THR A 157 -5.28 10.39 -4.28
C THR A 157 -4.75 11.30 -5.40
N THR A 158 -3.57 11.88 -5.23
CA THR A 158 -2.94 12.69 -6.28
C THR A 158 -2.72 11.89 -7.56
N ALA A 159 -2.23 10.66 -7.45
CA ALA A 159 -2.02 9.78 -8.60
C ALA A 159 -3.34 9.43 -9.31
N LEU A 160 -4.39 9.11 -8.55
CA LEU A 160 -5.71 8.76 -9.09
C LEU A 160 -6.44 9.93 -9.75
N ILE A 161 -6.12 11.17 -9.38
CA ILE A 161 -6.67 12.36 -10.05
C ILE A 161 -5.82 12.69 -11.28
N TRP A 162 -4.50 12.74 -11.11
CA TRP A 162 -3.63 13.28 -12.14
C TRP A 162 -3.42 12.34 -13.31
N MET A 163 -3.21 11.04 -13.07
CA MET A 163 -2.99 10.07 -14.15
C MET A 163 -4.15 10.08 -15.17
N PRO A 164 -5.44 9.98 -14.77
CA PRO A 164 -6.53 10.11 -15.72
C PRO A 164 -6.54 11.43 -16.49
N MET A 165 -6.21 12.56 -15.84
CA MET A 165 -6.20 13.89 -16.48
C MET A 165 -5.18 14.01 -17.60
N VAL A 166 -4.00 13.38 -17.45
CA VAL A 166 -2.94 13.45 -18.47
C VAL A 166 -2.91 12.22 -19.38
N ARG A 167 -3.85 11.28 -19.24
CA ARG A 167 -3.86 10.01 -19.98
C ARG A 167 -3.75 10.22 -21.49
N SER A 168 -4.51 11.16 -22.06
CA SER A 168 -4.52 11.44 -23.51
C SER A 168 -3.19 11.97 -24.06
N TYR A 169 -2.33 12.51 -23.20
CA TYR A 169 -0.99 12.96 -23.58
C TYR A 169 0.01 11.80 -23.64
N TYR A 170 -0.23 10.73 -22.88
CA TYR A 170 0.70 9.62 -22.71
C TYR A 170 0.32 8.36 -23.47
N VAL A 171 -0.97 8.03 -23.54
CA VAL A 171 -1.47 6.80 -24.17
C VAL A 171 -1.62 7.02 -25.67
N GLU A 172 -0.91 6.19 -26.44
CA GLU A 172 -0.94 6.20 -27.91
C GLU A 172 -1.69 4.97 -28.45
N PHE A 173 -1.67 3.85 -27.70
CA PHE A 173 -2.26 2.57 -28.08
C PHE A 173 -3.20 2.08 -26.98
N GLU A 174 -4.45 1.73 -27.32
CA GLU A 174 -5.43 1.13 -26.40
C GLU A 174 -5.34 -0.41 -26.34
#